data_AF-A0A1Q2MDE3-F1
#
_entry.id   AF-A0A1Q2MDE3-F1
#
_cell.length_a   1.000
_cell.length_b   1.000
_cell.length_c   1.000
_cell.angle_alpha   90.00
_cell.angle_beta   90.00
_cell.angle_gamma   90.00
#
_symmetry.space_group_name_H-M   'P 1'
#
loop_
_entity.id
_entity.type
_entity.pdbx_description
1 polymer ?
#
loop_
_entity_poly.entity_id
_entity_poly.type
_entity_poly.pdbx_seq_one_letter_code
_entity_poly.pdbx_strand_id
1 'polypeptide(L)'
;MKKLSCRLLFLLVVSVFLFCISDSFSALVDWVGDGDGVNWSDVDNWADYNAGDPIWPFRLPNETDRVMINKAGAVVEINDGFAALANGLEVSIGSAVTTLKVINGSVTTAGEMKLTANADFNGHGIVYVESQGYIDCNNHMYIGRTAKGEMFVNGGTVDVAAQTWLGRDDPEDSEGLLVVDGGTFNSKSMNVASYANGTEKTSTVVIKNGGVLNLNINSDNTYPLSLGGKGRGEMYIQSGGTFNCPPSSGGGGGIVLIGWINDVDVPLNPNRFGYIEIEDGTMYAQDIWVRYNSADSGQINILWGELILAGDKTSTGTGRIPTLVSAGVIVADGGDGTVEFEYDADMDQTVVTASNVRPKADITGDYIVDINDMMIIANDWLK
;
A
#
# COMPACT_ATOMS: atom_id res chain seq x y z
N MET A 1 -16.97 22.12 -40.90
CA MET A 1 -15.83 21.25 -41.28
C MET A 1 -14.45 21.74 -40.79
N LYS A 2 -14.11 23.04 -40.78
CA LYS A 2 -12.76 23.52 -40.33
C LYS A 2 -12.45 23.39 -38.82
N LYS A 3 -13.46 23.33 -37.94
CA LYS A 3 -13.25 23.24 -36.47
C LYS A 3 -12.89 21.84 -35.97
N LEU A 4 -13.33 20.79 -36.68
CA LEU A 4 -13.04 19.40 -36.29
C LEU A 4 -11.59 19.03 -36.60
N SER A 5 -11.06 19.54 -37.72
CA SER A 5 -9.67 19.33 -38.14
C SER A 5 -8.66 20.02 -37.21
N CYS A 6 -8.97 21.17 -36.62
CA CYS A 6 -8.08 21.82 -35.64
C CYS A 6 -8.02 21.07 -34.30
N ARG A 7 -9.12 20.46 -33.85
CA ARG A 7 -9.14 19.68 -32.59
C ARG A 7 -8.38 18.37 -32.73
N LEU A 8 -8.51 17.70 -33.88
CA LEU A 8 -7.76 16.48 -34.16
C LEU A 8 -6.25 16.78 -34.28
N LEU A 9 -5.88 17.90 -34.89
CA LEU A 9 -4.47 18.32 -35.00
C LEU A 9 -3.90 18.71 -33.64
N PHE A 10 -4.68 19.36 -32.77
CA PHE A 10 -4.25 19.71 -31.41
C PHE A 10 -4.05 18.46 -30.54
N LEU A 11 -4.97 17.49 -30.59
CA LEU A 11 -4.82 16.20 -29.90
C LEU A 11 -3.62 15.41 -30.44
N LEU A 12 -3.40 15.38 -31.75
CA LEU A 12 -2.24 14.71 -32.35
C LEU A 12 -0.92 15.36 -31.91
N VAL A 13 -0.87 16.70 -31.85
CA VAL A 13 0.33 17.43 -31.41
C VAL A 13 0.58 17.22 -29.92
N VAL A 14 -0.46 17.23 -29.08
CA VAL A 14 -0.34 16.96 -27.63
C VAL A 14 0.04 15.51 -27.36
N SER A 15 -0.50 14.54 -28.11
CA SER A 15 -0.13 13.12 -28.01
C SER A 15 1.30 12.88 -28.48
N VAL A 16 1.75 13.51 -29.57
CA VAL A 16 3.15 13.43 -30.01
C VAL A 16 4.07 14.12 -29.00
N PHE A 17 3.65 15.23 -28.37
CA PHE A 17 4.44 15.85 -27.29
C PHE A 17 4.50 14.98 -26.03
N LEU A 18 3.41 14.31 -25.66
CA LEU A 18 3.37 13.37 -24.52
C LEU A 18 4.18 12.10 -24.78
N PHE A 19 4.17 11.57 -26.02
CA PHE A 19 4.99 10.40 -26.40
C PHE A 19 6.47 10.75 -26.64
N CYS A 20 6.80 11.98 -27.01
CA CYS A 20 8.19 12.42 -27.13
C CYS A 20 8.85 12.76 -25.78
N ILE A 21 8.10 12.77 -24.67
CA ILE A 21 8.63 12.96 -23.31
C ILE A 21 8.86 11.61 -22.59
N SER A 22 8.37 10.48 -23.12
CA SER A 22 8.36 9.21 -22.38
C SER A 22 9.49 8.23 -22.66
N ASP A 23 10.51 8.56 -23.48
CA ASP A 23 11.65 7.65 -23.71
C ASP A 23 12.98 8.42 -23.81
N SER A 24 13.38 9.08 -22.73
CA SER A 24 14.80 9.33 -22.38
C SER A 24 14.96 10.20 -21.14
N PHE A 25 14.57 9.69 -19.97
CA PHE A 25 15.25 10.05 -18.70
C PHE A 25 16.22 8.92 -18.31
N SER A 26 17.14 8.60 -19.22
CA SER A 26 18.43 8.00 -18.86
C SER A 26 19.60 8.86 -19.34
N ALA A 27 19.33 10.10 -19.75
CA ALA A 27 20.39 11.08 -19.94
C ALA A 27 20.91 11.41 -18.55
N LEU A 28 22.19 11.09 -18.32
CA LEU A 28 23.00 11.51 -17.18
C LEU A 28 22.35 12.70 -16.45
N VAL A 29 21.71 12.42 -15.31
CA VAL A 29 21.60 13.43 -14.28
C VAL A 29 23.05 13.78 -13.97
N ASP A 30 23.44 15.00 -14.32
CA ASP A 30 24.75 15.52 -13.95
C ASP A 30 24.75 15.53 -12.42
N TRP A 31 25.48 14.59 -11.82
CA TRP A 31 25.63 14.36 -10.38
C TRP A 31 26.45 15.48 -9.74
N VAL A 32 26.00 16.72 -9.91
CA VAL A 32 26.68 17.94 -9.48
C VAL A 32 25.77 18.74 -8.57
N GLY A 33 25.09 18.05 -7.66
CA GLY A 33 24.87 18.61 -6.35
C GLY A 33 26.03 18.13 -5.51
N ASP A 34 27.05 18.98 -5.31
CA ASP A 34 27.89 18.82 -4.13
C ASP A 34 26.91 18.65 -2.96
N GLY A 35 26.95 17.50 -2.29
CA GLY A 35 26.04 17.15 -1.18
C GLY A 35 26.07 18.16 -0.01
N ASP A 36 26.83 19.24 -0.15
CA ASP A 36 26.90 20.44 0.66
C ASP A 36 25.57 21.22 0.75
N GLY A 37 24.64 21.01 -0.20
CA GLY A 37 23.31 21.64 -0.19
C GLY A 37 22.22 20.83 0.50
N VAL A 38 22.42 19.52 0.68
CA VAL A 38 21.47 18.65 1.38
C VAL A 38 21.79 18.76 2.87
N ASN A 39 20.87 19.30 3.65
CA ASN A 39 20.96 19.28 5.10
C ASN A 39 20.68 17.84 5.57
N TRP A 40 21.63 16.94 5.33
CA TRP A 40 21.63 15.63 5.97
C TRP A 40 21.60 15.92 7.46
N SER A 41 20.53 15.49 8.14
CA SER A 41 20.51 15.54 9.60
C SER A 41 21.81 14.97 10.17
N ASP A 42 22.27 15.56 11.26
CA ASP A 42 23.43 15.20 12.09
C ASP A 42 24.14 13.89 11.73
N VAL A 43 25.41 13.99 11.36
CA VAL A 43 26.26 12.94 10.75
C VAL A 43 26.35 11.64 11.56
N ASP A 44 26.09 11.72 12.86
CA ASP A 44 26.03 10.59 13.78
C ASP A 44 24.83 9.66 13.56
N ASN A 45 23.93 10.01 12.63
CA ASN A 45 22.74 9.24 12.33
C ASN A 45 22.99 8.10 11.33
N TRP A 46 24.14 8.03 10.66
CA TRP A 46 24.39 7.13 9.52
C TRP A 46 25.55 6.17 9.78
N ALA A 47 25.32 4.87 9.63
CA ALA A 47 26.38 3.84 9.74
C ALA A 47 26.42 2.87 8.55
N ASP A 48 27.61 2.32 8.30
CA ASP A 48 27.81 1.18 7.39
C ASP A 48 27.38 -0.09 8.11
N TYR A 49 26.41 -0.79 7.55
CA TYR A 49 25.97 -2.09 8.06
C TYR A 49 27.13 -3.09 8.18
N ASN A 50 28.12 -3.04 7.28
CA ASN A 50 29.20 -4.03 7.22
C ASN A 50 30.40 -3.70 8.11
N ALA A 51 30.64 -2.42 8.40
CA ALA A 51 31.82 -1.99 9.15
C ALA A 51 31.52 -1.66 10.61
N GLY A 52 30.27 -1.33 10.96
CA GLY A 52 29.93 -0.79 12.29
C GLY A 52 30.52 0.61 12.57
N ASP A 53 31.40 1.08 11.69
CA ASP A 53 31.98 2.41 11.67
C ASP A 53 31.08 3.38 10.87
N PRO A 54 31.06 4.67 11.22
CA PRO A 54 30.34 5.68 10.44
C PRO A 54 30.94 5.80 9.02
N ILE A 55 30.10 5.77 7.98
CA ILE A 55 30.49 5.94 6.56
C ILE A 55 31.11 7.33 6.33
N TRP A 56 30.64 8.31 7.10
CA TRP A 56 31.01 9.73 7.02
C TRP A 56 31.96 10.10 8.18
N PRO A 57 32.98 10.97 8.01
CA PRO A 57 33.23 11.94 6.93
C PRO A 57 33.99 11.41 5.71
N PHE A 58 34.21 10.10 5.58
CA PHE A 58 35.16 9.60 4.58
C PHE A 58 34.61 9.59 3.15
N ARG A 59 33.29 9.44 2.95
CA ARG A 59 32.58 9.73 1.69
C ARG A 59 31.05 9.70 1.90
N LEU A 60 30.29 10.28 0.96
CA LEU A 60 28.84 10.05 0.89
C LEU A 60 28.55 8.56 0.59
N PRO A 61 27.40 8.01 1.05
CA PRO A 61 26.96 6.71 0.61
C PRO A 61 26.87 6.60 -0.91
N ASN A 62 27.26 5.45 -1.45
CA ASN A 62 27.16 5.13 -2.87
C ASN A 62 26.35 3.85 -3.09
N GLU A 63 26.06 3.57 -4.36
CA GLU A 63 25.23 2.45 -4.84
C GLU A 63 25.63 1.05 -4.33
N THR A 64 26.84 0.87 -3.80
CA THR A 64 27.29 -0.41 -3.22
C THR A 64 27.08 -0.51 -1.71
N ASP A 65 26.85 0.61 -1.04
CA ASP A 65 26.77 0.68 0.42
C ASP A 65 25.45 0.14 0.97
N ARG A 66 25.51 -0.34 2.21
CA ARG A 66 24.33 -0.62 3.02
C ARG A 66 24.31 0.38 4.16
N VAL A 67 23.31 1.26 4.11
CA VAL A 67 23.22 2.41 5.00
C VAL A 67 22.16 2.13 6.05
N MET A 68 22.48 2.39 7.31
CA MET A 68 21.55 2.30 8.44
C MET A 68 21.39 3.66 9.10
N ILE A 69 20.15 4.05 9.40
CA ILE A 69 19.87 5.15 10.32
C ILE A 69 19.96 4.61 11.74
N ASN A 70 21.05 4.89 12.44
CA ASN A 70 21.47 4.15 13.63
C ASN A 70 21.47 4.96 14.94
N LYS A 71 20.74 6.08 15.04
CA LYS A 71 20.64 6.83 16.29
C LYS A 71 19.25 6.67 16.91
N ALA A 72 19.23 6.11 18.12
CA ALA A 72 17.99 5.88 18.86
C ALA A 72 17.21 7.18 19.05
N GLY A 73 15.94 7.20 18.64
CA GLY A 73 15.09 8.40 18.71
C GLY A 73 15.40 9.44 17.64
N ALA A 74 16.25 9.14 16.66
CA ALA A 74 16.58 10.10 15.62
C ALA A 74 15.41 10.33 14.66
N VAL A 75 15.28 11.59 14.26
CA VAL A 75 14.48 12.01 13.12
C VAL A 75 15.47 12.50 12.08
N VAL A 76 15.60 11.74 11.01
CA VAL A 76 16.39 12.11 9.83
C VAL A 76 15.44 12.75 8.85
N GLU A 77 15.69 14.00 8.49
CA GLU A 77 14.93 14.71 7.47
C GLU A 77 15.80 14.88 6.24
N ILE A 78 15.26 14.47 5.09
CA ILE A 78 15.83 14.74 3.79
C ILE A 78 14.97 15.83 3.16
N ASN A 79 15.49 17.04 3.19
CA ASN A 79 14.84 18.24 2.68
C ASN A 79 15.69 18.81 1.53
N ASP A 80 15.08 18.98 0.36
CA ASP A 80 15.69 19.46 -0.88
C ASP A 80 16.96 18.68 -1.31
N GLY A 81 16.84 17.84 -2.36
CA GLY A 81 17.98 17.17 -3.01
C GLY A 81 17.89 15.63 -3.07
N PHE A 82 19.02 14.98 -3.38
CA PHE A 82 19.15 13.53 -3.52
C PHE A 82 19.93 12.94 -2.34
N ALA A 83 19.37 11.92 -1.67
CA ALA A 83 19.88 11.47 -0.38
C ALA A 83 20.03 9.96 -0.20
N ALA A 84 19.96 9.16 -1.25
CA ALA A 84 20.60 7.85 -1.20
C ALA A 84 20.76 7.32 -2.62
N LEU A 85 21.96 6.84 -2.92
CA LEU A 85 22.13 5.61 -3.67
C LEU A 85 22.71 4.63 -2.66
N ALA A 86 21.96 3.62 -2.26
CA ALA A 86 22.50 2.54 -1.44
C ALA A 86 22.00 1.22 -2.01
N ASN A 87 22.81 0.17 -1.94
CA ASN A 87 22.35 -1.19 -2.22
C ASN A 87 21.23 -1.59 -1.23
N GLY A 88 21.31 -1.10 0.01
CA GLY A 88 20.24 -1.24 0.99
C GLY A 88 20.16 -0.04 1.92
N LEU A 89 18.94 0.38 2.25
CA LEU A 89 18.66 1.38 3.28
C LEU A 89 17.84 0.74 4.40
N GLU A 90 18.36 0.80 5.62
CA GLU A 90 17.67 0.35 6.81
C GLU A 90 17.33 1.53 7.73
N VAL A 91 16.06 1.62 8.13
CA VAL A 91 15.55 2.62 9.08
C VAL A 91 15.24 1.88 10.38
N SER A 92 16.24 1.70 11.23
CA SER A 92 16.12 0.99 12.51
C SER A 92 17.41 1.04 13.34
N ILE A 93 17.30 1.22 14.66
CA ILE A 93 18.33 0.76 15.61
C ILE A 93 17.72 0.23 16.91
N GLY A 94 18.23 -0.92 17.35
CA GLY A 94 17.99 -1.40 18.72
C GLY A 94 16.50 -1.56 18.99
N SER A 95 16.06 -1.07 20.15
CA SER A 95 14.67 -1.01 20.58
C SER A 95 14.03 0.38 20.42
N ALA A 96 14.74 1.33 19.83
CA ALA A 96 14.31 2.71 19.78
C ALA A 96 13.58 3.03 18.46
N VAL A 97 12.63 3.95 18.54
CA VAL A 97 11.94 4.48 17.36
C VAL A 97 12.92 5.30 16.54
N THR A 98 13.00 5.03 15.24
CA THR A 98 13.84 5.74 14.28
C THR A 98 12.98 6.24 13.15
N THR A 99 13.07 7.52 12.82
CA THR A 99 12.22 8.15 11.80
C THR A 99 13.04 8.69 10.64
N LEU A 100 12.60 8.41 9.42
CA LEU A 100 13.05 9.06 8.19
C LEU A 100 11.91 9.88 7.61
N LYS A 101 12.16 11.14 7.24
CA LYS A 101 11.21 11.98 6.49
C LYS A 101 11.82 12.39 5.15
N VAL A 102 11.12 12.09 4.07
CA VAL A 102 11.45 12.51 2.70
C VAL A 102 10.45 13.58 2.29
N ILE A 103 10.91 14.83 2.18
CA ILE A 103 10.05 16.01 2.05
C ILE A 103 10.53 16.97 0.94
N ASN A 104 9.63 17.86 0.50
CA ASN A 104 9.96 19.00 -0.37
C ASN A 104 10.69 18.61 -1.68
N GLY A 105 10.20 17.61 -2.41
CA GLY A 105 10.82 17.25 -3.69
C GLY A 105 12.07 16.40 -3.58
N SER A 106 12.49 16.01 -2.36
CA SER A 106 13.69 15.22 -2.19
C SER A 106 13.54 13.78 -2.71
N VAL A 107 14.64 13.21 -3.16
CA VAL A 107 14.70 11.87 -3.74
C VAL A 107 15.58 10.97 -2.91
N THR A 108 15.07 9.79 -2.56
CA THR A 108 15.81 8.70 -1.91
C THR A 108 15.78 7.47 -2.79
N THR A 109 16.93 6.96 -3.23
CA THR A 109 17.01 5.75 -4.05
C THR A 109 17.74 4.63 -3.31
N ALA A 110 17.14 3.44 -3.26
CA ALA A 110 17.75 2.27 -2.62
C ALA A 110 17.52 1.00 -3.44
N GLY A 111 18.48 0.06 -3.41
CA GLY A 111 18.29 -1.30 -3.92
C GLY A 111 17.18 -2.00 -3.14
N GLU A 112 17.40 -2.23 -1.85
CA GLU A 112 16.39 -2.68 -0.90
C GLU A 112 16.11 -1.63 0.16
N MET A 113 14.87 -1.51 0.63
CA MET A 113 14.53 -0.69 1.80
C MET A 113 13.94 -1.55 2.91
N LYS A 114 14.42 -1.38 4.14
CA LYS A 114 13.97 -2.13 5.31
C LYS A 114 13.62 -1.16 6.43
N LEU A 115 12.36 -1.14 6.80
CA LEU A 115 11.91 -0.55 8.04
C LEU A 115 11.89 -1.71 9.03
N THR A 116 12.85 -1.70 9.97
CA THR A 116 12.94 -2.55 11.19
C THR A 116 13.69 -3.87 11.16
N ALA A 117 14.62 -4.06 10.24
CA ALA A 117 15.40 -5.31 10.16
C ALA A 117 16.50 -5.44 11.24
N ASN A 118 16.18 -5.22 12.52
CA ASN A 118 17.13 -5.46 13.60
C ASN A 118 17.15 -6.95 14.01
N ALA A 119 18.35 -7.49 14.26
CA ALA A 119 18.58 -8.84 14.76
C ALA A 119 17.96 -9.11 16.14
N ASP A 120 17.68 -8.05 16.91
CA ASP A 120 17.08 -8.17 18.24
C ASP A 120 15.54 -8.18 18.22
N PHE A 121 14.90 -8.15 17.04
CA PHE A 121 13.43 -8.19 16.87
C PHE A 121 12.63 -7.06 17.57
N ASN A 122 13.32 -6.07 18.14
CA ASN A 122 12.70 -5.00 18.93
C ASN A 122 12.70 -3.62 18.23
N GLY A 123 13.15 -3.53 16.99
CA GLY A 123 13.28 -2.25 16.26
C GLY A 123 11.94 -1.63 15.89
N HIS A 124 11.88 -0.30 15.87
CA HIS A 124 10.74 0.45 15.33
C HIS A 124 11.22 1.53 14.36
N GLY A 125 10.84 1.41 13.10
CA GLY A 125 11.27 2.25 11.99
C GLY A 125 10.06 2.88 11.34
N ILE A 126 10.09 4.20 11.22
CA ILE A 126 9.00 5.00 10.67
C ILE A 126 9.53 5.77 9.46
N VAL A 127 8.82 5.74 8.34
CA VAL A 127 9.12 6.55 7.17
C VAL A 127 7.94 7.43 6.82
N TYR A 128 8.18 8.72 6.66
CA TYR A 128 7.24 9.69 6.10
C TYR A 128 7.71 10.12 4.72
N VAL A 129 6.79 10.13 3.75
CA VAL A 129 7.00 10.62 2.39
C VAL A 129 5.95 11.69 2.13
N GLU A 130 6.32 12.93 2.45
CA GLU A 130 5.43 14.08 2.41
C GLU A 130 5.32 14.65 0.99
N SER A 131 4.49 15.68 0.81
CA SER A 131 4.28 16.35 -0.47
C SER A 131 5.56 16.55 -1.27
N GLN A 132 5.55 16.05 -2.52
CA GLN A 132 6.65 16.04 -3.49
C GLN A 132 7.86 15.17 -3.14
N GLY A 133 7.97 14.61 -1.93
CA GLY A 133 9.00 13.63 -1.61
C GLY A 133 8.87 12.38 -2.50
N TYR A 134 10.01 11.80 -2.89
CA TYR A 134 10.07 10.65 -3.77
C TYR A 134 11.03 9.58 -3.24
N ILE A 135 10.54 8.34 -3.14
CA ILE A 135 11.37 7.17 -2.84
C ILE A 135 11.35 6.23 -4.04
N ASP A 136 12.53 5.82 -4.50
CA ASP A 136 12.72 4.80 -5.54
C ASP A 136 13.44 3.59 -4.96
N CYS A 137 12.72 2.49 -4.78
CA CYS A 137 13.24 1.22 -4.31
C CYS A 137 13.35 0.22 -5.46
N ASN A 138 14.57 0.01 -5.95
CA ASN A 138 14.86 -0.78 -7.16
C ASN A 138 14.62 -2.29 -7.02
N ASN A 139 14.35 -2.79 -5.81
CA ASN A 139 14.07 -4.20 -5.54
C ASN A 139 12.95 -4.34 -4.50
N HIS A 140 13.25 -4.84 -3.30
CA HIS A 140 12.26 -5.15 -2.28
C HIS A 140 12.18 -4.07 -1.21
N MET A 141 10.94 -3.75 -0.84
CA MET A 141 10.65 -2.96 0.34
C MET A 141 10.05 -3.85 1.44
N TYR A 142 10.57 -3.72 2.65
CA TYR A 142 10.07 -4.42 3.82
C TYR A 142 9.61 -3.41 4.87
N ILE A 143 8.34 -3.52 5.28
CA ILE A 143 7.73 -2.69 6.31
C ILE A 143 7.37 -3.60 7.47
N GLY A 144 8.11 -3.50 8.57
CA GLY A 144 7.88 -4.36 9.73
C GLY A 144 8.33 -5.79 9.47
N ARG A 145 9.57 -5.98 9.00
CA ARG A 145 10.04 -7.30 8.53
C ARG A 145 10.16 -8.32 9.66
N THR A 146 10.83 -7.92 10.74
CA THR A 146 11.18 -8.74 11.92
C THR A 146 10.73 -8.06 13.22
N ALA A 147 10.17 -6.86 13.13
CA ALA A 147 9.70 -6.04 14.24
C ALA A 147 8.64 -5.05 13.70
N LYS A 148 8.28 -4.02 14.46
CA LYS A 148 7.23 -3.07 14.04
C LYS A 148 7.73 -2.01 13.07
N GLY A 149 7.19 -1.89 11.85
CA GLY A 149 7.54 -0.84 10.90
C GLY A 149 6.33 -0.09 10.36
N GLU A 150 6.48 1.21 10.16
CA GLU A 150 5.39 2.09 9.72
C GLU A 150 5.84 2.98 8.56
N MET A 151 5.01 3.10 7.54
CA MET A 151 5.24 4.02 6.43
C MET A 151 3.99 4.86 6.16
N PHE A 152 4.19 6.17 5.99
CA PHE A 152 3.15 7.15 5.70
C PHE A 152 3.51 7.89 4.42
N VAL A 153 2.67 7.78 3.39
CA VAL A 153 2.83 8.48 2.10
C VAL A 153 1.81 9.60 2.03
N ASN A 154 2.21 10.77 2.53
CA ASN A 154 1.39 11.95 2.79
C ASN A 154 1.51 12.99 1.66
N GLY A 155 1.14 12.59 0.44
CA GLY A 155 1.23 13.46 -0.75
C GLY A 155 2.51 13.31 -1.59
N GLY A 156 3.48 12.52 -1.14
CA GLY A 156 4.65 12.15 -1.97
C GLY A 156 4.42 10.90 -2.81
N THR A 157 5.49 10.34 -3.38
CA THR A 157 5.45 9.13 -4.21
C THR A 157 6.49 8.11 -3.77
N VAL A 158 6.11 6.84 -3.74
CA VAL A 158 7.00 5.71 -3.45
C VAL A 158 6.87 4.69 -4.56
N ASP A 159 7.99 4.37 -5.21
CA ASP A 159 8.06 3.38 -6.28
C ASP A 159 8.89 2.17 -5.81
N VAL A 160 8.30 0.98 -5.88
CA VAL A 160 8.97 -0.28 -5.55
C VAL A 160 9.02 -1.16 -6.79
N ALA A 161 10.20 -1.32 -7.36
CA ALA A 161 10.40 -2.02 -8.62
C ALA A 161 10.29 -3.56 -8.48
N ALA A 162 10.17 -4.12 -7.29
CA ALA A 162 9.77 -5.51 -7.10
C ALA A 162 8.64 -5.64 -6.07
N GLN A 163 8.86 -6.33 -4.97
CA GLN A 163 7.82 -6.71 -4.03
C GLN A 163 7.88 -5.87 -2.75
N THR A 164 6.71 -5.52 -2.23
CA THR A 164 6.54 -4.96 -0.89
C THR A 164 6.06 -6.05 0.06
N TRP A 165 6.69 -6.14 1.23
CA TRP A 165 6.34 -7.09 2.28
C TRP A 165 5.98 -6.35 3.57
N LEU A 166 4.81 -6.65 4.13
CA LEU A 166 4.36 -6.12 5.42
C LEU A 166 4.25 -7.28 6.42
N GLY A 167 4.93 -7.18 7.57
CA GLY A 167 4.86 -8.20 8.64
C GLY A 167 5.31 -9.59 8.18
N ARG A 168 6.60 -9.78 7.90
CA ARG A 168 7.07 -10.96 7.14
C ARG A 168 7.59 -12.12 7.99
N ASP A 169 8.69 -11.93 8.71
CA ASP A 169 9.59 -13.02 9.10
C ASP A 169 9.34 -13.53 10.52
N ASP A 170 8.91 -12.68 11.46
CA ASP A 170 8.69 -13.04 12.86
C ASP A 170 7.19 -13.10 13.22
N PRO A 171 6.66 -14.24 13.69
CA PRO A 171 5.27 -14.36 14.11
C PRO A 171 4.89 -13.54 15.35
N GLU A 172 5.82 -13.23 16.25
CA GLU A 172 5.54 -12.56 17.51
C GLU A 172 5.66 -11.04 17.38
N ASP A 173 6.66 -10.58 16.61
CA ASP A 173 7.05 -9.16 16.60
C ASP A 173 6.82 -8.45 15.26
N SER A 174 6.65 -9.16 14.14
CA SER A 174 6.55 -8.51 12.82
C SER A 174 5.19 -7.87 12.59
N GLU A 175 5.17 -6.53 12.58
CA GLU A 175 3.97 -5.72 12.38
C GLU A 175 4.28 -4.63 11.35
N GLY A 176 3.62 -4.65 10.19
CA GLY A 176 3.78 -3.64 9.16
C GLY A 176 2.54 -2.76 9.03
N LEU A 177 2.72 -1.44 9.07
CA LEU A 177 1.68 -0.47 8.75
C LEU A 177 2.09 0.35 7.52
N LEU A 178 1.24 0.38 6.50
CA LEU A 178 1.36 1.29 5.37
C LEU A 178 0.12 2.18 5.31
N VAL A 179 0.30 3.49 5.34
CA VAL A 179 -0.76 4.48 5.15
C VAL A 179 -0.44 5.30 3.90
N VAL A 180 -1.34 5.31 2.92
CA VAL A 180 -1.27 6.15 1.73
C VAL A 180 -2.35 7.23 1.85
N ASP A 181 -1.93 8.44 2.21
CA ASP A 181 -2.79 9.58 2.58
C ASP A 181 -2.53 10.74 1.61
N GLY A 182 -3.30 10.81 0.53
CA GLY A 182 -3.13 11.80 -0.54
C GLY A 182 -1.88 11.64 -1.43
N GLY A 183 -0.99 10.67 -1.14
CA GLY A 183 0.17 10.33 -1.96
C GLY A 183 -0.05 9.14 -2.89
N THR A 184 1.02 8.68 -3.56
CA THR A 184 1.00 7.49 -4.42
C THR A 184 2.03 6.46 -3.97
N PHE A 185 1.61 5.20 -3.85
CA PHE A 185 2.50 4.07 -3.60
C PHE A 185 2.37 3.08 -4.75
N ASN A 186 3.47 2.80 -5.44
CA ASN A 186 3.55 1.86 -6.54
C ASN A 186 4.41 0.66 -6.13
N SER A 187 3.94 -0.54 -6.41
CA SER A 187 4.73 -1.78 -6.24
C SER A 187 4.35 -2.79 -7.30
N LYS A 188 5.20 -3.79 -7.59
CA LYS A 188 4.78 -4.87 -8.48
C LYS A 188 3.81 -5.83 -7.79
N SER A 189 4.08 -6.10 -6.52
CA SER A 189 3.21 -6.94 -5.70
C SER A 189 3.41 -6.67 -4.23
N MET A 190 2.37 -6.87 -3.45
CA MET A 190 2.33 -6.69 -2.02
C MET A 190 1.88 -7.97 -1.32
N ASN A 191 2.65 -8.36 -0.31
CA ASN A 191 2.35 -9.48 0.56
C ASN A 191 2.19 -8.96 1.98
N VAL A 192 1.00 -9.10 2.55
CA VAL A 192 0.68 -8.64 3.90
C VAL A 192 0.46 -9.85 4.79
N ALA A 193 1.27 -9.97 5.85
CA ALA A 193 1.21 -11.08 6.81
C ALA A 193 1.29 -12.48 6.16
N SER A 194 2.12 -12.63 5.11
CA SER A 194 2.19 -13.87 4.31
C SER A 194 3.06 -14.97 4.91
N TYR A 195 4.00 -14.65 5.82
CA TYR A 195 4.93 -15.64 6.40
C TYR A 195 4.99 -15.63 7.93
N ALA A 196 4.45 -14.61 8.60
CA ALA A 196 4.33 -14.57 10.05
C ALA A 196 3.28 -15.59 10.50
N ASN A 197 3.67 -16.63 11.25
CA ASN A 197 2.75 -17.60 11.87
C ASN A 197 1.95 -17.04 13.08
N GLY A 198 1.89 -15.71 13.20
CA GLY A 198 1.35 -15.00 14.34
C GLY A 198 -0.07 -14.54 14.13
N THR A 199 -0.96 -14.87 15.06
CA THR A 199 -2.33 -14.32 15.08
C THR A 199 -2.51 -13.08 15.89
N GLU A 200 -1.50 -12.77 16.70
CA GLU A 200 -1.60 -11.70 17.68
C GLU A 200 -1.22 -10.35 17.06
N LYS A 201 -0.55 -10.37 15.90
CA LYS A 201 -0.11 -9.19 15.18
C LYS A 201 -0.85 -9.06 13.86
N THR A 202 -1.20 -7.81 13.57
CA THR A 202 -1.93 -7.43 12.38
C THR A 202 -1.05 -6.51 11.55
N SER A 203 -0.86 -6.85 10.28
CA SER A 203 -0.27 -5.90 9.33
C SER A 203 -1.37 -5.24 8.53
N THR A 204 -1.29 -3.92 8.39
CA THR A 204 -2.40 -3.10 7.92
C THR A 204 -1.95 -2.20 6.79
N VAL A 205 -2.79 -2.10 5.76
CA VAL A 205 -2.73 -1.11 4.71
C VAL A 205 -3.93 -0.18 4.84
N VAL A 206 -3.72 1.13 4.80
CA VAL A 206 -4.78 2.14 4.81
C VAL A 206 -4.59 3.06 3.62
N ILE A 207 -5.64 3.29 2.84
CA ILE A 207 -5.62 4.18 1.67
C ILE A 207 -6.74 5.19 1.85
N LYS A 208 -6.43 6.48 1.89
CA LYS A 208 -7.40 7.52 2.25
C LYS A 208 -7.05 8.89 1.66
N ASN A 209 -8.01 9.82 1.70
CA ASN A 209 -7.86 11.23 1.36
C ASN A 209 -7.19 11.49 0.00
N GLY A 210 -7.57 10.74 -1.04
CA GLY A 210 -6.95 10.85 -2.37
C GLY A 210 -5.69 10.02 -2.56
N GLY A 211 -5.30 9.23 -1.56
CA GLY A 211 -4.18 8.31 -1.65
C GLY A 211 -4.43 7.21 -2.68
N VAL A 212 -3.37 6.80 -3.39
CA VAL A 212 -3.44 5.80 -4.46
C VAL A 212 -2.40 4.70 -4.22
N LEU A 213 -2.86 3.45 -4.09
CA LEU A 213 -1.99 2.27 -4.09
C LEU A 213 -2.14 1.53 -5.41
N ASN A 214 -1.06 1.46 -6.19
CA ASN A 214 -1.02 0.72 -7.45
C ASN A 214 -0.15 -0.53 -7.30
N LEU A 215 -0.72 -1.69 -7.63
CA LEU A 215 -0.01 -2.95 -7.75
C LEU A 215 0.00 -3.39 -9.21
N ASN A 216 1.18 -3.42 -9.84
CA ASN A 216 1.33 -3.67 -11.27
C ASN A 216 2.04 -4.99 -11.59
N ILE A 217 1.54 -5.72 -12.57
CA ILE A 217 2.04 -7.04 -12.93
C ILE A 217 2.88 -6.98 -14.19
N ASN A 218 4.15 -7.29 -14.03
CA ASN A 218 5.00 -7.77 -15.09
C ASN A 218 4.76 -9.28 -15.16
N SER A 219 3.93 -9.71 -16.11
CA SER A 219 3.65 -11.08 -16.66
C SER A 219 3.62 -12.34 -15.77
N ASP A 220 4.30 -12.40 -14.64
CA ASP A 220 4.63 -13.66 -13.95
C ASP A 220 3.97 -13.80 -12.58
N ASN A 221 3.36 -12.72 -12.05
CA ASN A 221 2.74 -12.75 -10.74
C ASN A 221 1.21 -12.80 -10.83
N THR A 222 0.63 -13.96 -10.56
CA THR A 222 -0.82 -14.17 -10.59
C THR A 222 -1.55 -13.35 -9.55
N TYR A 223 -0.91 -13.08 -8.39
CA TYR A 223 -1.52 -12.44 -7.23
C TYR A 223 -0.73 -11.19 -6.82
N PRO A 224 -1.07 -10.00 -7.32
CA PRO A 224 -0.34 -8.77 -6.99
C PRO A 224 -0.58 -8.39 -5.54
N LEU A 225 -1.74 -8.73 -4.97
CA LEU A 225 -2.02 -8.60 -3.57
C LEU A 225 -2.27 -9.98 -2.96
N SER A 226 -1.57 -10.28 -1.87
CA SER A 226 -1.83 -11.43 -1.01
C SER A 226 -2.00 -10.96 0.43
N LEU A 227 -3.21 -11.14 0.98
CA LEU A 227 -3.56 -10.77 2.35
C LEU A 227 -3.73 -12.01 3.23
N GLY A 228 -3.02 -12.03 4.35
CA GLY A 228 -3.27 -12.95 5.45
C GLY A 228 -3.00 -14.41 5.09
N GLY A 229 -1.77 -14.68 4.63
CA GLY A 229 -1.35 -16.05 4.35
C GLY A 229 -1.09 -16.88 5.61
N LYS A 230 -0.43 -16.28 6.61
CA LYS A 230 -0.12 -16.97 7.86
C LYS A 230 -0.44 -16.17 9.13
N GLY A 231 -0.65 -14.87 8.99
CA GLY A 231 -1.11 -13.97 10.05
C GLY A 231 -2.25 -13.08 9.58
N ARG A 232 -2.65 -12.11 10.40
CA ARG A 232 -3.76 -11.20 10.07
C ARG A 232 -3.26 -10.07 9.18
N GLY A 233 -3.81 -9.98 7.97
CA GLY A 233 -3.51 -8.93 7.00
C GLY A 233 -4.77 -8.14 6.69
N GLU A 234 -4.72 -6.83 6.88
CA GLU A 234 -5.88 -5.96 6.71
C GLU A 234 -5.61 -4.87 5.68
N MET A 235 -6.65 -4.51 4.94
CA MET A 235 -6.65 -3.36 4.05
C MET A 235 -7.92 -2.54 4.26
N TYR A 236 -7.76 -1.24 4.45
CA TYR A 236 -8.85 -0.28 4.57
C TYR A 236 -8.76 0.74 3.43
N ILE A 237 -9.83 0.83 2.65
CA ILE A 237 -9.96 1.78 1.55
C ILE A 237 -11.03 2.79 1.94
N GLN A 238 -10.56 3.92 2.48
CA GLN A 238 -11.39 4.95 3.08
C GLN A 238 -11.72 6.06 2.09
N SER A 239 -12.44 7.07 2.57
CA SER A 239 -12.89 8.24 1.80
C SER A 239 -11.83 8.76 0.83
N GLY A 240 -12.12 8.66 -0.47
CA GLY A 240 -11.26 9.15 -1.57
C GLY A 240 -9.99 8.32 -1.81
N GLY A 241 -9.74 7.25 -1.07
CA GLY A 241 -8.66 6.31 -1.32
C GLY A 241 -8.94 5.43 -2.54
N THR A 242 -7.90 5.11 -3.30
CA THR A 242 -8.00 4.23 -4.47
C THR A 242 -6.97 3.11 -4.41
N PHE A 243 -7.43 1.86 -4.55
CA PHE A 243 -6.58 0.71 -4.77
C PHE A 243 -6.71 0.21 -6.21
N ASN A 244 -5.59 0.07 -6.91
CA ASN A 244 -5.54 -0.40 -8.29
C ASN A 244 -4.73 -1.70 -8.39
N CYS A 245 -5.39 -2.76 -8.84
CA CYS A 245 -4.81 -4.06 -9.16
C CYS A 245 -5.29 -4.53 -10.55
N PRO A 246 -5.00 -3.77 -11.62
CA PRO A 246 -5.54 -4.07 -12.94
C PRO A 246 -5.03 -5.41 -13.48
N PRO A 247 -5.74 -6.03 -14.44
CA PRO A 247 -5.19 -7.14 -15.20
C PRO A 247 -3.88 -6.75 -15.90
N SER A 248 -3.01 -7.73 -16.11
CA SER A 248 -1.91 -7.55 -17.05
C SER A 248 -2.46 -7.41 -18.48
N SER A 249 -1.66 -6.84 -19.37
CA SER A 249 -2.00 -6.67 -20.80
C SER A 249 -2.33 -7.97 -21.54
N GLY A 250 -1.99 -9.14 -20.98
CA GLY A 250 -2.35 -10.46 -21.49
C GLY A 250 -3.68 -11.02 -20.96
N GLY A 251 -4.44 -10.24 -20.17
CA GLY A 251 -5.69 -10.67 -19.54
C GLY A 251 -5.52 -11.61 -18.33
N GLY A 252 -4.27 -11.94 -17.97
CA GLY A 252 -3.94 -12.66 -16.74
C GLY A 252 -3.55 -11.73 -15.59
N GLY A 253 -3.53 -12.22 -14.36
CA GLY A 253 -3.17 -11.42 -13.18
C GLY A 253 -4.27 -10.45 -12.74
N GLY A 254 -3.96 -9.55 -11.81
CA GLY A 254 -4.89 -8.58 -11.22
C GLY A 254 -5.74 -9.22 -10.12
N ILE A 255 -5.34 -10.43 -9.68
CA ILE A 255 -6.12 -11.24 -8.76
C ILE A 255 -5.72 -10.88 -7.34
N VAL A 256 -6.67 -10.39 -6.57
CA VAL A 256 -6.48 -10.17 -5.14
C VAL A 256 -6.71 -11.48 -4.41
N LEU A 257 -5.67 -12.00 -3.77
CA LEU A 257 -5.73 -13.22 -2.98
C LEU A 257 -5.94 -12.91 -1.51
N ILE A 258 -7.00 -13.46 -0.93
CA ILE A 258 -7.34 -13.31 0.48
C ILE A 258 -7.26 -14.70 1.13
N GLY A 259 -6.53 -14.82 2.23
CA GLY A 259 -6.51 -16.05 3.04
C GLY A 259 -5.69 -17.19 2.46
N TRP A 260 -4.41 -16.94 2.17
CA TRP A 260 -3.53 -18.00 1.66
C TRP A 260 -3.09 -18.95 2.76
N ILE A 261 -3.80 -20.05 3.00
CA ILE A 261 -3.29 -21.14 3.84
C ILE A 261 -2.70 -22.26 2.97
N ASN A 262 -1.39 -22.46 3.02
CA ASN A 262 -0.73 -23.67 2.47
C ASN A 262 -0.85 -24.88 3.39
N ASP A 263 -1.24 -24.66 4.65
CA ASP A 263 -1.23 -25.65 5.71
C ASP A 263 -2.66 -26.14 5.99
N VAL A 264 -3.02 -27.28 5.40
CA VAL A 264 -4.36 -27.90 5.53
C VAL A 264 -4.71 -28.28 6.96
N ASP A 265 -3.75 -28.26 7.88
CA ASP A 265 -3.91 -28.64 9.28
C ASP A 265 -4.14 -27.44 10.23
N VAL A 266 -4.13 -26.20 9.71
CA VAL A 266 -4.47 -25.01 10.51
C VAL A 266 -5.99 -24.82 10.50
N PRO A 267 -6.67 -24.90 11.66
CA PRO A 267 -8.10 -24.63 11.73
C PRO A 267 -8.40 -23.26 11.15
N LEU A 268 -9.39 -23.21 10.25
CA LEU A 268 -9.95 -21.95 9.78
C LEU A 268 -10.45 -21.18 11.01
N ASN A 269 -9.82 -20.07 11.31
CA ASN A 269 -10.21 -19.16 12.36
C ASN A 269 -10.47 -17.80 11.70
N PRO A 270 -11.71 -17.27 11.75
CA PRO A 270 -12.06 -16.00 11.10
C PRO A 270 -11.19 -14.81 11.55
N ASN A 271 -10.51 -14.91 12.70
CA ASN A 271 -9.57 -13.90 13.18
C ASN A 271 -8.15 -14.02 12.58
N ARG A 272 -7.88 -14.99 11.68
CA ARG A 272 -6.54 -15.31 11.16
C ARG A 272 -6.26 -14.86 9.72
N PHE A 273 -7.21 -14.27 9.00
CA PHE A 273 -7.08 -14.16 7.54
C PHE A 273 -7.23 -12.76 6.99
N GLY A 274 -7.05 -12.66 5.67
CA GLY A 274 -7.12 -11.40 4.95
C GLY A 274 -8.48 -10.72 5.11
N TYR A 275 -8.47 -9.44 5.43
CA TYR A 275 -9.64 -8.60 5.54
C TYR A 275 -9.47 -7.36 4.67
N ILE A 276 -10.49 -7.03 3.90
CA ILE A 276 -10.58 -5.76 3.16
C ILE A 276 -11.86 -5.06 3.57
N GLU A 277 -11.77 -3.81 3.96
CA GLU A 277 -12.92 -2.93 4.15
C GLU A 277 -12.89 -1.79 3.15
N ILE A 278 -13.97 -1.65 2.39
CA ILE A 278 -14.19 -0.57 1.45
C ILE A 278 -15.22 0.35 2.07
N GLU A 279 -14.73 1.37 2.77
CA GLU A 279 -15.57 2.31 3.51
C GLU A 279 -16.23 3.31 2.54
N ASP A 280 -15.44 4.13 1.85
CA ASP A 280 -15.92 5.18 0.93
C ASP A 280 -14.85 5.46 -0.15
N GLY A 281 -14.10 4.42 -0.50
CA GLY A 281 -13.09 4.45 -1.54
C GLY A 281 -13.39 3.47 -2.66
N THR A 282 -12.43 3.33 -3.57
CA THR A 282 -12.60 2.47 -4.74
C THR A 282 -11.50 1.43 -4.83
N MET A 283 -11.91 0.19 -5.11
CA MET A 283 -11.03 -0.94 -5.35
C MET A 283 -11.21 -1.44 -6.77
N TYR A 284 -10.15 -1.45 -7.56
CA TYR A 284 -10.11 -2.05 -8.89
C TYR A 284 -9.29 -3.35 -8.87
N ALA A 285 -9.86 -4.44 -9.39
CA ALA A 285 -9.17 -5.72 -9.55
C ALA A 285 -9.62 -6.46 -10.82
N GLN A 286 -8.85 -7.45 -11.27
CA GLN A 286 -9.31 -8.40 -12.29
C GLN A 286 -10.29 -9.43 -11.70
N ASP A 287 -9.94 -9.95 -10.53
CA ASP A 287 -10.70 -10.97 -9.82
C ASP A 287 -10.33 -10.98 -8.33
N ILE A 288 -11.17 -11.59 -7.52
CA ILE A 288 -10.93 -11.86 -6.09
C ILE A 288 -10.84 -13.36 -5.92
N TRP A 289 -9.75 -13.86 -5.36
CA TRP A 289 -9.56 -15.27 -5.04
C TRP A 289 -9.45 -15.47 -3.53
N VAL A 290 -10.12 -16.52 -3.05
CA VAL A 290 -9.98 -17.03 -1.69
C VAL A 290 -9.64 -18.50 -1.82
N ARG A 291 -8.57 -18.95 -1.16
CA ARG A 291 -8.06 -20.31 -1.37
C ARG A 291 -8.99 -21.39 -0.84
N TYR A 292 -9.88 -21.03 0.07
CA TYR A 292 -11.03 -21.83 0.47
C TYR A 292 -12.24 -20.90 0.45
N ASN A 293 -13.26 -21.21 -0.36
CA ASN A 293 -14.47 -20.39 -0.48
C ASN A 293 -15.36 -20.55 0.78
N SER A 294 -14.83 -20.26 1.96
CA SER A 294 -15.57 -20.15 3.21
C SER A 294 -15.36 -18.75 3.80
N ALA A 295 -16.38 -18.21 4.45
CA ALA A 295 -16.29 -16.97 5.22
C ALA A 295 -15.14 -17.01 6.24
N ASP A 296 -14.80 -18.21 6.73
CA ASP A 296 -13.71 -18.42 7.67
C ASP A 296 -12.32 -18.26 7.06
N SER A 297 -12.17 -17.96 5.77
CA SER A 297 -10.87 -17.85 5.09
C SER A 297 -10.51 -16.43 4.67
N GLY A 298 -11.42 -15.47 4.81
CA GLY A 298 -11.18 -14.08 4.43
C GLY A 298 -12.43 -13.38 3.95
N GLN A 299 -12.46 -12.06 4.08
CA GLN A 299 -13.65 -11.26 3.82
C GLN A 299 -13.32 -9.91 3.17
N ILE A 300 -14.21 -9.47 2.29
CA ILE A 300 -14.34 -8.12 1.79
C ILE A 300 -15.66 -7.56 2.34
N ASN A 301 -15.56 -6.53 3.17
CA ASN A 301 -16.69 -5.78 3.69
C ASN A 301 -16.85 -4.48 2.91
N ILE A 302 -18.04 -4.23 2.37
CA ILE A 302 -18.37 -3.00 1.63
C ILE A 302 -19.36 -2.18 2.47
N LEU A 303 -19.05 -0.90 2.66
CA LEU A 303 -19.93 0.06 3.34
C LEU A 303 -20.55 1.02 2.30
N TRP A 304 -19.84 2.10 1.97
CA TRP A 304 -20.30 3.15 1.04
C TRP A 304 -19.44 3.27 -0.22
N GLY A 305 -18.38 2.48 -0.34
CA GLY A 305 -17.48 2.48 -1.51
C GLY A 305 -17.81 1.41 -2.56
N GLU A 306 -16.86 1.19 -3.46
CA GLU A 306 -17.05 0.37 -4.66
C GLU A 306 -15.94 -0.66 -4.84
N LEU A 307 -16.33 -1.91 -5.15
CA LEU A 307 -15.46 -2.94 -5.68
C LEU A 307 -15.75 -3.10 -7.18
N ILE A 308 -14.75 -2.85 -8.01
CA ILE A 308 -14.85 -2.92 -9.47
C ILE A 308 -13.97 -4.07 -9.97
N LEU A 309 -14.60 -5.04 -10.64
CA LEU A 309 -13.93 -6.20 -11.22
C LEU A 309 -14.00 -6.16 -12.74
N ALA A 310 -12.89 -6.43 -13.42
CA ALA A 310 -12.89 -6.50 -14.87
C ALA A 310 -13.67 -7.72 -15.41
N GLY A 311 -14.47 -7.49 -16.45
CA GLY A 311 -15.34 -8.45 -17.12
C GLY A 311 -16.69 -8.67 -16.42
N ASP A 312 -17.56 -9.43 -17.09
CA ASP A 312 -18.85 -9.87 -16.53
C ASP A 312 -18.64 -10.97 -15.47
N LYS A 313 -19.04 -10.67 -14.23
CA LYS A 313 -18.99 -11.56 -13.06
C LYS A 313 -20.38 -11.87 -12.50
N THR A 314 -21.44 -11.46 -13.20
CA THR A 314 -22.81 -11.38 -12.66
C THR A 314 -23.65 -12.62 -12.91
N SER A 315 -23.18 -13.55 -13.74
CA SER A 315 -23.96 -14.72 -14.16
C SER A 315 -24.56 -15.48 -12.96
N THR A 316 -25.88 -15.69 -12.97
CA THR A 316 -26.58 -16.26 -11.81
C THR A 316 -26.21 -17.74 -11.61
N GLY A 317 -25.95 -18.15 -10.36
CA GLY A 317 -25.68 -19.54 -9.96
C GLY A 317 -24.28 -20.10 -10.29
N THR A 318 -23.52 -19.47 -11.17
CA THR A 318 -22.11 -19.84 -11.49
C THR A 318 -21.17 -18.65 -11.63
N GLY A 319 -21.69 -17.43 -11.60
CA GLY A 319 -20.92 -16.20 -11.64
C GLY A 319 -20.09 -16.02 -10.38
N ARG A 320 -19.00 -15.28 -10.55
CA ARG A 320 -18.01 -15.11 -9.50
C ARG A 320 -18.59 -14.38 -8.30
N ILE A 321 -19.30 -13.28 -8.51
CA ILE A 321 -19.85 -12.46 -7.41
C ILE A 321 -20.93 -13.20 -6.62
N PRO A 322 -21.99 -13.77 -7.23
CA PRO A 322 -23.00 -14.55 -6.48
C PRO A 322 -22.39 -15.67 -5.64
N THR A 323 -21.35 -16.33 -6.15
CA THR A 323 -20.64 -17.40 -5.44
C THR A 323 -19.91 -16.87 -4.20
N LEU A 324 -19.20 -15.75 -4.33
CA LEU A 324 -18.46 -15.15 -3.22
C LEU A 324 -19.39 -14.58 -2.15
N VAL A 325 -20.52 -13.97 -2.53
CA VAL A 325 -21.56 -13.49 -1.60
C VAL A 325 -22.18 -14.66 -0.84
N SER A 326 -22.57 -15.74 -1.55
CA SER A 326 -23.16 -16.93 -0.91
C SER A 326 -22.20 -17.62 0.07
N ALA A 327 -20.88 -17.50 -0.17
CA ALA A 327 -19.84 -18.02 0.71
C ALA A 327 -19.55 -17.11 1.92
N GLY A 328 -20.14 -15.91 2.00
CA GLY A 328 -19.85 -14.91 3.03
C GLY A 328 -18.49 -14.22 2.87
N VAL A 329 -17.87 -14.34 1.69
CA VAL A 329 -16.59 -13.68 1.37
C VAL A 329 -16.81 -12.20 1.08
N ILE A 330 -17.85 -11.86 0.32
CA ILE A 330 -18.24 -10.46 0.10
C ILE A 330 -19.49 -10.21 0.93
N VAL A 331 -19.41 -9.24 1.83
CA VAL A 331 -20.51 -8.82 2.69
C VAL A 331 -20.71 -7.31 2.60
N ALA A 332 -21.92 -6.87 2.92
CA ALA A 332 -22.26 -5.46 3.06
C ALA A 332 -22.44 -5.18 4.56
N ASP A 333 -21.72 -4.19 5.08
CA ASP A 333 -21.76 -3.75 6.49
C ASP A 333 -21.73 -4.89 7.52
N GLY A 334 -20.68 -5.72 7.47
CA GLY A 334 -20.52 -6.86 8.37
C GLY A 334 -21.56 -7.96 8.20
N GLY A 335 -22.40 -7.89 7.17
CA GLY A 335 -23.49 -8.84 6.88
C GLY A 335 -24.89 -8.29 7.18
N ASP A 336 -25.01 -7.08 7.74
CA ASP A 336 -26.29 -6.45 8.02
C ASP A 336 -26.90 -5.78 6.78
N GLY A 337 -26.06 -5.38 5.82
CA GLY A 337 -26.45 -4.78 4.56
C GLY A 337 -26.78 -5.78 3.45
N THR A 338 -27.04 -5.27 2.25
CA THR A 338 -27.27 -6.04 1.02
C THR A 338 -26.17 -5.77 0.02
N VAL A 339 -25.57 -6.81 -0.55
CA VAL A 339 -24.60 -6.69 -1.65
C VAL A 339 -25.35 -6.54 -2.97
N GLU A 340 -25.04 -5.48 -3.70
CA GLU A 340 -25.58 -5.20 -5.04
C GLU A 340 -24.45 -5.33 -6.07
N PHE A 341 -24.80 -5.76 -7.28
CA PHE A 341 -23.82 -5.85 -8.36
C PHE A 341 -24.45 -5.71 -9.74
N GLU A 342 -23.76 -5.02 -10.63
CA GLU A 342 -24.17 -4.76 -12.01
C GLU A 342 -22.98 -4.92 -12.96
N TYR A 343 -23.25 -5.45 -14.16
CA TYR A 343 -22.27 -5.49 -15.24
C TYR A 343 -22.45 -4.29 -16.17
N ASP A 344 -21.42 -3.47 -16.26
CA ASP A 344 -21.29 -2.40 -17.24
C ASP A 344 -20.61 -2.95 -18.50
N ALA A 345 -21.40 -3.12 -19.56
CA ALA A 345 -20.94 -3.65 -20.83
C ALA A 345 -20.10 -2.66 -21.65
N ASP A 346 -20.22 -1.35 -21.40
CA ASP A 346 -19.44 -0.33 -22.12
C ASP A 346 -18.01 -0.27 -21.57
N MET A 347 -17.87 -0.47 -20.25
CA MET A 347 -16.59 -0.49 -19.55
C MET A 347 -16.00 -1.91 -19.41
N ASP A 348 -16.74 -2.95 -19.80
CA ASP A 348 -16.40 -4.36 -19.59
C ASP A 348 -15.98 -4.65 -18.15
N GLN A 349 -16.84 -4.28 -17.19
CA GLN A 349 -16.58 -4.43 -15.76
C GLN A 349 -17.84 -4.75 -14.97
N THR A 350 -17.69 -5.45 -13.86
CA THR A 350 -18.72 -5.65 -12.84
C THR A 350 -18.45 -4.72 -11.67
N VAL A 351 -19.42 -3.88 -11.32
CA VAL A 351 -19.37 -3.01 -10.14
C VAL A 351 -20.17 -3.69 -9.02
N VAL A 352 -19.58 -3.74 -7.83
CA VAL A 352 -20.18 -4.31 -6.62
C VAL A 352 -20.23 -3.23 -5.55
N THR A 353 -21.40 -3.01 -4.99
CA THR A 353 -21.69 -1.98 -3.99
C THR A 353 -22.49 -2.59 -2.84
N ALA A 354 -22.76 -1.79 -1.82
CA ALA A 354 -23.61 -2.16 -0.70
C ALA A 354 -24.81 -1.21 -0.57
N SER A 355 -25.96 -1.76 -0.19
CA SER A 355 -27.17 -1.02 0.15
C SER A 355 -27.69 -1.47 1.51
N ASN A 356 -28.64 -0.71 2.09
CA ASN A 356 -29.16 -0.94 3.44
C ASN A 356 -28.06 -1.01 4.53
N VAL A 357 -26.96 -0.30 4.32
CA VAL A 357 -25.86 -0.17 5.28
C VAL A 357 -26.16 0.93 6.30
N ARG A 358 -25.47 0.90 7.44
CA ARG A 358 -25.52 1.99 8.42
C ARG A 358 -25.23 3.34 7.74
N PRO A 359 -25.94 4.42 8.08
CA PRO A 359 -25.61 5.74 7.58
C PRO A 359 -24.21 6.16 8.02
N LYS A 360 -23.44 6.83 7.14
CA LYS A 360 -22.08 7.31 7.47
C LYS A 360 -22.00 8.24 8.69
N ALA A 361 -23.09 8.96 8.97
CA ALA A 361 -23.19 9.88 10.10
C ALA A 361 -23.84 9.26 11.36
N ASP A 362 -24.22 7.98 11.31
CA ASP A 362 -24.70 7.23 12.47
C ASP A 362 -23.49 6.74 13.28
N ILE A 363 -23.20 7.46 14.36
CA ILE A 363 -22.05 7.23 15.24
C ILE A 363 -22.44 6.28 16.37
N THR A 364 -23.71 6.27 16.76
CA THR A 364 -24.25 5.39 17.79
C THR A 364 -24.43 3.95 17.31
N GLY A 365 -24.49 3.73 16.00
CA GLY A 365 -24.67 2.45 15.35
C GLY A 365 -26.11 1.92 15.45
N ASP A 366 -27.09 2.82 15.57
CA ASP A 366 -28.51 2.46 15.72
C ASP A 366 -29.31 2.48 14.40
N TYR A 367 -28.59 2.64 13.28
CA TYR A 367 -29.06 2.71 11.90
C TYR A 367 -29.84 3.98 11.54
N ILE A 368 -29.82 5.00 12.39
CA ILE A 368 -30.47 6.30 12.16
C ILE A 368 -29.46 7.40 12.46
N VAL A 369 -29.53 8.51 11.71
CA VAL A 369 -28.79 9.74 12.10
C VAL A 369 -29.71 10.58 12.98
N ASP A 370 -29.41 10.66 14.26
CA ASP A 370 -30.26 11.30 15.26
C ASP A 370 -29.52 12.31 16.15
N ILE A 371 -30.22 12.82 17.16
CA ILE A 371 -29.64 13.81 18.08
C ILE A 371 -28.51 13.22 18.95
N ASN A 372 -28.52 11.92 19.22
CA ASN A 372 -27.49 11.27 19.99
C ASN A 372 -26.17 11.23 19.20
N ASP A 373 -26.21 10.97 17.90
CA ASP A 373 -25.02 11.09 17.03
C ASP A 373 -24.45 12.50 17.06
N MET A 374 -25.32 13.51 16.89
CA MET A 374 -24.92 14.92 16.94
C MET A 374 -24.33 15.30 18.30
N MET A 375 -24.87 14.76 19.40
CA MET A 375 -24.36 15.01 20.74
C MET A 375 -22.97 14.40 20.94
N ILE A 376 -22.66 13.26 20.33
CA ILE A 376 -21.32 12.67 20.35
C ILE A 376 -20.33 13.58 19.60
N ILE A 377 -20.68 14.02 18.38
CA ILE A 377 -19.85 14.95 17.60
C ILE A 377 -19.61 16.25 18.38
N ALA A 378 -20.66 16.82 18.96
CA ALA A 378 -20.57 18.07 19.72
C ALA A 378 -19.70 17.91 20.97
N ASN A 379 -19.76 16.77 21.66
CA ASN A 379 -18.93 16.50 22.83
C ASN A 379 -17.45 16.33 22.46
N ASP A 380 -17.14 15.77 21.29
CA ASP A 380 -15.77 15.67 20.81
C ASP A 380 -15.22 17.02 20.33
N TRP A 381 -16.05 17.90 19.77
CA TRP A 381 -15.65 19.27 19.41
C TRP A 381 -15.39 20.18 20.63
N LEU A 382 -15.94 19.86 21.79
CA LEU A 382 -15.82 20.66 23.01
C LEU A 382 -14.64 20.24 23.91
N LYS A 383 -13.92 19.18 23.57
CA LYS A 383 -12.69 18.74 24.24
C LYS A 383 -11.47 19.25 23.48
#